data_AF-A0AAX0VQ43-F1
#
_entry.id   AF-A0AAX0VQ43-F1
#
_cell.length_a   1.000
_cell.length_b   1.000
_cell.length_c   1.000
_cell.angle_alpha   90.00
_cell.angle_beta   90.00
_cell.angle_gamma   90.00
#
_symmetry.space_group_name_H-M   'P 1'
#
loop_
_entity.id
_entity.type
_entity.pdbx_description
1 polymer ?
#
loop_
_entity_poly.entity_id
_entity_poly.type
_entity_poly.pdbx_seq_one_letter_code
_entity_poly.pdbx_strand_id
1 'polypeptide(L)'
;MSVVVEFNFETYEALFQDVLADYPGLLSALVTDFTRYISSGRLWLPQYFGREAAYVKPEAALDAGLMHLHIALPPTVFPDKRPQHDRTCPMGSPQQDAALVYTQGLFEENRYSLIAFLHPNAHGKAREREIMNYLVRVANRFRDKY
;
A
#
# COMPACT_ATOMS: atom_id res chain seq x y z
N MET A 1 -17.65 3.94 13.86
CA MET A 1 -16.86 2.69 13.87
C MET A 1 -15.39 3.10 13.80
N SER A 2 -14.54 2.65 14.72
CA SER A 2 -13.10 3.01 14.70
C SER A 2 -12.36 2.18 13.64
N VAL A 3 -11.60 2.84 12.77
CA VAL A 3 -10.74 2.16 11.79
C VAL A 3 -9.51 1.59 12.48
N VAL A 4 -9.12 0.37 12.13
CA VAL A 4 -7.93 -0.32 12.62
C VAL A 4 -7.02 -0.61 11.44
N VAL A 5 -5.78 -0.13 11.50
CA VAL A 5 -4.77 -0.34 10.46
C VAL A 5 -3.53 -0.92 11.11
N GLU A 6 -3.06 -2.04 10.58
CA GLU A 6 -1.88 -2.74 11.09
C GLU A 6 -1.00 -3.15 9.91
N PHE A 7 0.32 -3.14 10.09
CA PHE A 7 1.19 -3.82 9.13
C PHE A 7 1.14 -5.32 9.38
N ASN A 8 1.29 -6.10 8.32
CA ASN A 8 1.29 -7.54 8.42
C ASN A 8 2.63 -8.04 8.96
N PHE A 9 2.63 -8.70 10.11
CA PHE A 9 3.85 -9.22 10.73
C PHE A 9 4.52 -10.31 9.89
N GLU A 10 3.75 -11.12 9.15
CA GLU A 10 4.28 -12.20 8.30
C GLU A 10 5.19 -11.67 7.18
N THR A 11 4.87 -10.48 6.67
CA THR A 11 5.60 -9.91 5.53
C THR A 11 6.56 -8.79 5.92
N TYR A 12 6.61 -8.40 7.20
CA TYR A 12 7.40 -7.27 7.66
C TYR A 12 8.88 -7.38 7.28
N GLU A 13 9.53 -8.47 7.67
CA GLU A 13 10.96 -8.69 7.42
C GLU A 13 11.27 -8.68 5.91
N ALA A 14 10.46 -9.38 5.11
CA ALA A 14 10.75 -9.58 3.69
C ALA A 14 10.32 -8.42 2.77
N LEU A 15 9.25 -7.69 3.12
CA LEU A 15 8.58 -6.75 2.20
C LEU A 15 8.47 -5.32 2.75
N PHE A 16 9.01 -5.05 3.94
CA PHE A 16 9.05 -3.71 4.53
C PHE A 16 10.44 -3.33 5.03
N GLN A 17 11.11 -4.22 5.78
CA GLN A 17 12.28 -3.89 6.58
C GLN A 17 13.37 -3.17 5.79
N ASP A 18 13.79 -3.72 4.66
CA ASP A 18 14.89 -3.15 3.86
C ASP A 18 14.54 -1.76 3.35
N VAL A 19 13.31 -1.55 2.87
CA VAL A 19 12.91 -0.22 2.38
C VAL A 19 12.82 0.77 3.53
N LEU A 20 12.22 0.38 4.64
CA LEU A 20 12.01 1.27 5.78
C LEU A 20 13.30 1.61 6.52
N ALA A 21 14.36 0.80 6.39
CA ALA A 21 15.67 1.10 6.95
C ALA A 21 16.22 2.45 6.44
N ASP A 22 15.93 2.79 5.19
CA ASP A 22 16.32 4.06 4.56
C ASP A 22 15.38 5.23 4.93
N TYR A 23 14.21 4.94 5.52
CA TYR A 23 13.19 5.94 5.87
C TYR A 23 12.71 5.79 7.33
N PRO A 24 13.54 6.21 8.32
CA PRO A 24 13.17 6.15 9.73
C PRO A 24 11.83 6.85 10.02
N GLY A 25 10.93 6.16 10.73
CA GLY A 25 9.62 6.69 11.09
C GLY A 25 8.54 6.62 10.00
N LEU A 26 8.88 6.22 8.77
CA LEU A 26 7.91 6.12 7.67
C LEU A 26 6.80 5.11 7.98
N LEU A 27 7.10 3.97 8.61
CA LEU A 27 6.06 3.00 8.97
C LEU A 27 5.00 3.57 9.91
N SER A 28 5.44 4.26 10.98
CA SER A 28 4.52 4.90 11.92
C SER A 28 3.69 5.99 11.25
N ALA A 29 4.30 6.75 10.33
CA ALA A 29 3.59 7.75 9.53
C ALA A 29 2.56 7.08 8.61
N LEU A 30 2.94 6.03 7.88
CA LEU A 30 2.04 5.28 7.00
C LEU A 30 0.83 4.74 7.76
N VAL A 31 1.02 4.10 8.92
CA VAL A 31 -0.09 3.57 9.72
C VAL A 31 -1.01 4.70 10.20
N THR A 32 -0.44 5.78 10.76
CA THR A 32 -1.21 6.92 11.29
C THR A 32 -1.99 7.63 10.19
N ASP A 33 -1.31 7.94 9.09
CA ASP A 33 -1.89 8.69 7.99
C ASP A 33 -2.87 7.85 7.19
N PHE A 34 -2.59 6.56 6.97
CA PHE A 34 -3.54 5.65 6.33
C PHE A 34 -4.81 5.49 7.17
N THR A 35 -4.68 5.39 8.50
CA THR A 35 -5.83 5.35 9.41
C THR A 35 -6.71 6.59 9.24
N ARG A 36 -6.10 7.78 9.23
CA ARG A 36 -6.83 9.05 9.04
C ARG A 36 -7.42 9.19 7.64
N TYR A 37 -6.70 8.73 6.62
CA TYR A 37 -7.16 8.70 5.24
C TYR A 37 -8.45 7.89 5.13
N ILE A 38 -8.47 6.65 5.62
CA ILE A 38 -9.65 5.80 5.61
C ILE A 38 -10.76 6.36 6.51
N SER A 39 -10.45 6.77 7.76
CA SER A 39 -11.46 7.23 8.71
C SER A 39 -12.17 8.51 8.27
N SER A 40 -11.52 9.32 7.44
CA SER A 40 -12.11 10.52 6.83
C SER A 40 -12.97 10.23 5.60
N GLY A 41 -13.14 8.97 5.22
CA GLY A 41 -13.76 8.61 3.94
C GLY A 41 -12.93 9.07 2.75
N ARG A 42 -11.60 9.03 2.87
CA ARG A 42 -10.62 9.48 1.85
C ARG A 42 -10.63 10.99 1.57
N LEU A 43 -11.23 11.79 2.44
CA LEU A 43 -11.28 13.26 2.32
C LEU A 43 -10.00 13.93 2.83
N TRP A 44 -9.33 13.34 3.82
CA TRP A 44 -8.03 13.78 4.30
C TRP A 44 -6.93 13.02 3.57
N LEU A 45 -6.22 13.68 2.65
CA LEU A 45 -5.23 13.06 1.78
C LEU A 45 -3.84 13.69 1.99
N PRO A 46 -2.87 12.97 2.59
CA PRO A 46 -1.48 13.41 2.65
C PRO A 46 -0.91 13.74 1.27
N GLN A 47 0.00 14.70 1.19
CA GLN A 47 0.58 15.10 -0.09
C GLN A 47 1.46 14.01 -0.72
N TYR A 48 2.00 13.11 0.10
CA TYR A 48 2.82 11.98 -0.35
C TYR A 48 1.98 10.74 -0.71
N PHE A 49 0.66 10.77 -0.47
CA PHE A 49 -0.27 9.74 -0.94
C PHE A 49 -0.70 10.04 -2.37
N GLY A 50 -0.52 9.04 -3.22
CA GLY A 50 -0.81 9.10 -4.63
C GLY A 50 -2.09 8.36 -5.00
N ARG A 51 -2.15 7.90 -6.24
CA ARG A 51 -3.25 7.11 -6.78
C ARG A 51 -3.43 5.85 -5.95
N GLU A 52 -4.68 5.57 -5.59
CA GLU A 52 -5.12 4.30 -5.02
C GLU A 52 -5.84 3.50 -6.11
N ALA A 53 -5.50 2.23 -6.28
CA ALA A 53 -6.14 1.36 -7.26
C ALA A 53 -6.06 -0.12 -6.87
N ALA A 54 -6.98 -0.92 -7.39
CA ALA A 54 -6.94 -2.37 -7.25
C ALA A 54 -5.83 -2.98 -8.12
N TYR A 55 -5.22 -4.06 -7.63
CA TYR A 55 -4.50 -4.97 -8.50
C TYR A 55 -5.50 -5.86 -9.23
N VAL A 56 -5.59 -5.69 -10.55
CA VAL A 56 -6.50 -6.48 -11.40
C VAL A 56 -5.83 -7.68 -12.06
N LYS A 57 -4.51 -7.84 -11.88
CA LYS A 57 -3.73 -8.96 -12.40
C LYS A 57 -2.70 -9.44 -11.36
N PRO A 58 -2.55 -10.76 -11.18
CA PRO A 58 -3.44 -11.83 -11.68
C PRO A 58 -4.87 -11.70 -11.12
N GLU A 59 -5.85 -12.40 -11.70
CA GLU A 59 -7.26 -12.33 -11.26
C GLU A 59 -7.42 -12.59 -9.75
N ALA A 60 -6.66 -13.55 -9.22
CA ALA A 60 -6.64 -13.83 -7.78
C ALA A 60 -6.22 -12.64 -6.90
N ALA A 61 -5.49 -11.65 -7.43
CA ALA A 61 -5.19 -10.41 -6.70
C ALA A 61 -6.43 -9.53 -6.52
N LEU A 62 -7.31 -9.50 -7.53
CA LEU A 62 -8.58 -8.80 -7.44
C LEU A 62 -9.51 -9.49 -6.44
N ASP A 63 -9.62 -10.82 -6.52
CA ASP A 63 -10.44 -11.62 -5.60
C ASP A 63 -9.98 -11.47 -4.13
N ALA A 64 -8.67 -11.40 -3.91
CA ALA A 64 -8.06 -11.17 -2.61
C ALA A 64 -8.17 -9.71 -2.12
N GLY A 65 -8.87 -8.84 -2.86
CA GLY A 65 -9.05 -7.43 -2.52
C GLY A 65 -7.74 -6.66 -2.41
N LEU A 66 -6.71 -7.06 -3.15
CA LEU A 66 -5.42 -6.38 -3.11
C LEU A 66 -5.52 -5.01 -3.76
N MET A 67 -5.10 -4.00 -3.00
CA MET A 67 -5.04 -2.62 -3.41
C MET A 67 -3.60 -2.12 -3.33
N HIS A 68 -3.28 -1.10 -4.13
CA HIS A 68 -2.05 -0.34 -3.97
C HIS A 68 -2.32 1.15 -3.93
N LEU A 69 -1.54 1.82 -3.10
CA LEU A 69 -1.47 3.27 -3.00
C LEU A 69 -0.06 3.69 -3.40
N HIS A 70 0.06 4.55 -4.41
CA HIS A 70 1.35 5.13 -4.76
C HIS A 70 1.87 6.01 -3.63
N ILE A 71 3.16 5.91 -3.33
CA ILE A 71 3.80 6.66 -2.24
C ILE A 71 4.95 7.47 -2.81
N ALA A 72 4.93 8.78 -2.61
CA ALA A 72 6.10 9.62 -2.85
C ALA A 72 7.06 9.45 -1.67
N LEU A 73 8.27 8.95 -1.93
CA LEU A 73 9.26 8.72 -0.89
C LEU A 73 9.89 10.04 -0.42
N PRO A 74 10.08 10.23 0.89
CA PRO A 74 10.76 11.41 1.42
C PRO A 74 12.13 11.64 0.75
N PRO A 75 12.53 12.89 0.51
CA PRO A 75 11.82 14.13 0.84
C PRO A 75 10.79 14.55 -0.23
N THR A 76 10.51 13.69 -1.21
CA THR A 76 9.62 14.01 -2.35
C THR A 76 8.16 13.92 -1.94
N VAL A 77 7.33 14.76 -2.56
CA VAL A 77 5.87 14.73 -2.44
C VAL A 77 5.23 14.85 -3.82
N PHE A 78 3.95 14.49 -3.96
CA PHE A 78 3.25 14.75 -5.21
C PHE A 78 2.94 16.25 -5.37
N PRO A 79 2.89 16.79 -6.60
CA PRO A 79 2.63 18.20 -6.82
C PRO A 79 1.30 18.68 -6.22
N ASP A 80 1.32 19.90 -5.69
CA ASP A 80 0.13 20.56 -5.16
C ASP A 80 -0.98 20.63 -6.22
N LYS A 81 -2.23 20.54 -5.76
CA LYS A 81 -3.45 20.60 -6.58
C LYS A 81 -3.57 19.52 -7.66
N ARG A 82 -2.64 18.55 -7.72
CA ARG A 82 -2.82 17.36 -8.57
C ARG A 82 -3.88 16.44 -7.97
N PRO A 83 -4.95 16.09 -8.71
CA PRO A 83 -5.95 15.12 -8.27
C PRO A 83 -5.29 13.79 -7.90
N GLN A 84 -5.79 13.11 -6.86
CA GLN A 84 -5.20 11.86 -6.35
C GLN A 84 -5.01 10.82 -7.46
N HIS A 85 -6.01 10.66 -8.33
CA HIS A 85 -5.97 9.73 -9.47
C HIS A 85 -4.74 9.92 -10.37
N ASP A 86 -4.26 11.15 -10.52
CA ASP A 86 -3.14 11.49 -11.41
C ASP A 86 -1.78 11.48 -10.69
N ARG A 87 -1.77 11.27 -9.36
CA ARG A 87 -0.56 11.16 -8.55
C ARG A 87 0.06 9.78 -8.70
N THR A 88 0.79 9.58 -9.79
CA THR A 88 1.51 8.33 -10.09
C THR A 88 3.02 8.54 -10.00
N CYS A 89 3.76 7.45 -9.76
CA CYS A 89 5.22 7.49 -9.76
C CYS A 89 5.77 7.76 -11.17
N PRO A 90 6.89 8.50 -11.32
CA PRO A 90 7.45 8.82 -12.63
C PRO A 90 7.91 7.57 -13.39
N MET A 91 7.54 7.46 -14.67
CA MET A 91 8.05 6.40 -15.54
C MET A 91 9.58 6.53 -15.71
N GLY A 92 10.29 5.41 -15.71
CA GLY A 92 11.74 5.38 -15.92
C GLY A 92 12.58 5.74 -14.69
N SER A 93 11.95 5.97 -13.53
CA SER A 93 12.64 6.28 -12.26
C SER A 93 12.37 5.22 -11.19
N PRO A 94 13.00 4.03 -11.24
CA PRO A 94 12.76 2.93 -10.28
C PRO A 94 12.89 3.32 -8.80
N GLN A 95 13.80 4.25 -8.49
CA GLN A 95 14.05 4.73 -7.13
C GLN A 95 12.97 5.69 -6.61
N GLN A 96 12.08 6.17 -7.48
CA GLN A 96 10.91 6.98 -7.12
C GLN A 96 9.61 6.21 -7.34
N ASP A 97 9.72 4.92 -7.68
CA ASP A 97 8.60 4.02 -7.89
C ASP A 97 8.36 3.18 -6.65
N ALA A 98 7.42 3.65 -5.82
CA ALA A 98 7.05 3.03 -4.56
C ALA A 98 5.53 2.90 -4.43
N ALA A 99 5.08 1.76 -3.90
CA ALA A 99 3.67 1.50 -3.65
C ALA A 99 3.47 0.78 -2.32
N LEU A 100 2.54 1.28 -1.51
CA LEU A 100 2.01 0.60 -0.35
C LEU A 100 0.90 -0.35 -0.80
N VAL A 101 1.09 -1.64 -0.55
CA VAL A 101 0.09 -2.67 -0.84
C VAL A 101 -0.70 -2.99 0.42
N TYR A 102 -2.02 -3.07 0.30
CA TYR A 102 -2.88 -3.38 1.44
C TYR A 102 -4.10 -4.20 1.02
N THR A 103 -4.81 -4.75 2.02
CA THR A 103 -6.15 -5.32 1.85
C THR A 103 -7.07 -4.89 2.99
N GLN A 104 -8.37 -4.93 2.75
CA GLN A 104 -9.43 -4.71 3.74
C GLN A 104 -10.00 -6.07 4.19
N GLY A 105 -10.45 -6.16 5.44
CA GLY A 105 -11.17 -7.34 5.95
C GLY A 105 -12.46 -7.63 5.18
N LEU A 106 -12.87 -8.90 5.14
CA LEU A 106 -14.07 -9.37 4.45
C LEU A 106 -15.35 -9.20 5.31
N PHE A 107 -15.28 -9.48 6.62
CA PHE A 107 -16.39 -9.40 7.56
C PHE A 107 -16.31 -8.16 8.47
N GLU A 108 -15.09 -7.67 8.75
CA GLU A 108 -14.76 -6.48 9.53
C GLU A 108 -14.20 -5.39 8.62
N GLU A 109 -15.09 -4.69 7.90
CA GLU A 109 -14.75 -3.65 6.92
C GLU A 109 -13.97 -2.45 7.49
N ASN A 110 -13.92 -2.30 8.81
CA ASN A 110 -13.12 -1.27 9.48
C ASN A 110 -11.66 -1.69 9.74
N ARG A 111 -11.27 -2.91 9.36
CA ARG A 111 -9.90 -3.43 9.52
C ARG A 111 -9.15 -3.49 8.20
N TYR A 112 -7.89 -3.06 8.24
CA TYR A 112 -7.00 -2.98 7.10
C TYR A 112 -5.63 -3.54 7.46
N SER A 113 -5.05 -4.33 6.56
CA SER A 113 -3.69 -4.81 6.67
C SER A 113 -2.83 -4.17 5.59
N LEU A 114 -1.76 -3.49 6.01
CA LEU A 114 -0.66 -3.10 5.13
C LEU A 114 0.22 -4.34 4.91
N ILE A 115 0.26 -4.86 3.68
CA ILE A 115 0.85 -6.17 3.37
C ILE A 115 2.27 -6.05 2.82
N ALA A 116 2.58 -5.00 2.07
CA ALA A 116 3.92 -4.80 1.54
C ALA A 116 4.20 -3.33 1.23
N PHE A 117 5.48 -2.99 1.18
CA PHE A 117 5.94 -1.71 0.65
C PHE A 117 6.89 -1.97 -0.52
N LEU A 118 6.33 -2.01 -1.73
CA LEU A 118 7.09 -2.35 -2.93
C LEU A 118 7.96 -1.17 -3.34
N HIS A 119 9.27 -1.33 -3.24
CA HIS A 119 10.28 -0.40 -3.69
C HIS A 119 11.65 -1.13 -3.72
N PRO A 120 12.59 -0.73 -4.58
CA PRO A 120 12.40 0.09 -5.78
C PRO A 120 11.61 -0.66 -6.87
N ASN A 121 11.19 0.06 -7.91
CA ASN A 121 10.48 -0.49 -9.07
C ASN A 121 9.17 -1.21 -8.70
N ALA A 122 8.30 -0.55 -7.93
CA ALA A 122 7.01 -1.10 -7.52
C ALA A 122 6.20 -1.72 -8.66
N HIS A 123 6.17 -1.09 -9.84
CA HIS A 123 5.46 -1.64 -11.01
C HIS A 123 6.13 -2.91 -11.55
N GLY A 124 7.46 -2.98 -11.53
CA GLY A 124 8.20 -4.18 -11.90
C GLY A 124 7.90 -5.33 -10.95
N LYS A 125 7.99 -5.09 -9.64
CA LYS A 125 7.67 -6.07 -8.59
C LYS A 125 6.23 -6.57 -8.68
N ALA A 126 5.28 -5.68 -9.00
CA ALA A 126 3.88 -6.05 -9.22
C ALA A 126 3.62 -6.92 -10.48
N ARG A 127 4.60 -7.06 -11.37
CA ARG A 127 4.55 -8.00 -12.50
C ARG A 127 5.18 -9.35 -12.18
N GLU A 128 5.93 -9.44 -11.09
CA GLU A 128 6.55 -10.69 -10.65
C GLU A 128 5.49 -11.62 -10.04
N ARG A 129 5.27 -12.75 -10.71
CA ARG A 129 4.20 -13.69 -10.33
C ARG A 129 4.38 -14.24 -8.92
N GLU A 130 5.63 -14.46 -8.50
CA GLU A 130 5.93 -14.98 -7.17
C GLU A 130 5.55 -13.99 -6.06
N ILE A 131 5.91 -12.71 -6.25
CA ILE A 131 5.52 -11.62 -5.34
C ILE A 131 4.00 -11.54 -5.27
N MET A 132 3.30 -11.41 -6.40
CA MET A 132 1.85 -11.26 -6.41
C MET A 132 1.13 -12.48 -5.80
N ASN A 133 1.58 -13.70 -6.12
CA ASN A 133 1.02 -14.91 -5.52
C ASN A 133 1.24 -14.96 -4.00
N TYR A 134 2.36 -14.46 -3.50
CA TYR A 134 2.59 -14.37 -2.06
C TYR A 134 1.65 -13.36 -1.40
N LEU A 135 1.54 -12.16 -1.95
CA LEU A 135 0.63 -11.12 -1.48
C LEU A 135 -0.83 -11.61 -1.44
N VAL A 136 -1.27 -12.35 -2.46
CA VAL A 136 -2.61 -12.97 -2.51
C VAL A 136 -2.84 -13.91 -1.33
N ARG A 137 -1.90 -14.80 -1.03
CA ARG A 137 -2.04 -15.75 0.09
C ARG A 137 -2.12 -15.03 1.43
N VAL A 138 -1.31 -13.99 1.63
CA VAL A 138 -1.31 -13.18 2.85
C VAL A 138 -2.62 -12.41 2.99
N ALA A 139 -3.09 -11.79 1.91
CA ALA A 139 -4.35 -11.06 1.89
C ALA A 139 -5.55 -11.96 2.22
N ASN A 140 -5.64 -13.14 1.60
CA ASN A 140 -6.72 -14.10 1.88
C ASN A 140 -6.74 -14.52 3.35
N ARG A 141 -5.57 -14.86 3.94
CA ARG A 141 -5.52 -15.19 5.38
C ARG A 141 -6.02 -14.05 6.27
N PHE A 142 -5.72 -12.80 5.93
CA PHE A 142 -6.23 -11.65 6.68
C PHE A 142 -7.74 -11.50 6.52
N ARG A 143 -8.24 -11.58 5.29
CA ARG A 143 -9.66 -11.45 4.93
C ARG A 143 -10.53 -12.58 5.48
N ASP A 144 -10.01 -13.79 5.54
CA ASP A 144 -10.74 -14.93 6.09
C ASP A 144 -10.84 -14.82 7.63
N LYS A 145 -9.89 -14.13 8.26
CA LYS A 145 -9.86 -13.90 9.71
C LYS A 145 -10.73 -12.72 10.14
N TYR A 146 -10.74 -11.66 9.34
CA TYR A 146 -11.42 -10.39 9.59
C TYR A 146 -12.25 -10.04 8.39
#